data_AF-A0A4V6T4X6-F1
#
_entry.id   AF-A0A4V6T4X6-F1
#
_cell.length_a   1.000
_cell.length_b   1.000
_cell.length_c   1.000
_cell.angle_alpha   90.00
_cell.angle_beta   90.00
_cell.angle_gamma   90.00
#
_symmetry.space_group_name_H-M   'P 1'
#
loop_
_entity.id
_entity.type
_entity.pdbx_description
1 polymer ?
#
loop_
_entity_poly.entity_id
_entity_poly.type
_entity_poly.pdbx_seq_one_letter_code
_entity_poly.pdbx_strand_id
1 'polypeptide(L)'
;QQKLVARKARKFIAQGGRLTLPALELAYLFLGIAHAPRKTVQEAKMLAEVRRARVLLDKAGGDPKKYLDGKGGYWDDLCLVDFLEGICLRYIAYPDPDAELDLSETPTMSQEEADKASEEVFNAVLKNGPMIELDHFLVYNAHYELGRLYACRGDTTVAKTHFDLVLSGKYLEVGPSGKKGRYSLENSLHLRTYAALEALHQNRLWGYPSSVIFLP
;
A
#
# COMPACT_ATOMS: atom_id res chain seq x y z
N GLN A 1 14.16 7.41 8.42
CA GLN A 1 13.47 6.81 9.59
C GLN A 1 13.10 7.85 10.66
N GLN A 2 14.01 8.72 11.14
CA GLN A 2 13.70 9.74 12.17
C GLN A 2 12.50 10.65 11.85
N LYS A 3 12.36 11.10 10.59
CA LYS A 3 11.21 11.91 10.13
C LYS A 3 9.85 11.18 10.26
N LEU A 4 9.85 9.86 10.04
CA LEU A 4 8.64 9.04 10.18
C LEU A 4 8.22 8.99 11.64
N VAL A 5 9.15 8.64 12.53
CA VAL A 5 8.89 8.53 13.98
C VAL A 5 8.38 9.85 14.53
N ALA A 6 8.99 10.98 14.16
CA ALA A 6 8.53 12.31 14.60
C ALA A 6 7.12 12.67 14.06
N ARG A 7 6.76 12.27 12.83
CA ARG A 7 5.40 12.45 12.28
C ARG A 7 4.40 11.56 13.00
N LYS A 8 4.73 10.29 13.25
CA LYS A 8 3.88 9.34 13.98
C LYS A 8 3.68 9.73 15.44
N ALA A 9 4.70 10.24 16.12
CA ALA A 9 4.56 10.76 17.48
C ALA A 9 3.59 11.96 17.53
N ARG A 10 3.69 12.90 16.58
CA ARG A 10 2.74 14.01 16.46
C ARG A 10 1.31 13.52 16.18
N LYS A 11 1.16 12.56 15.26
CA LYS A 11 -0.13 11.93 14.95
C LYS A 11 -0.74 11.25 16.17
N PHE A 12 0.05 10.48 16.92
CA PHE A 12 -0.39 9.79 18.14
C PHE A 12 -0.91 10.76 19.19
N ILE A 13 -0.20 11.88 19.43
CA ILE A 13 -0.65 12.92 20.37
C ILE A 13 -1.93 13.57 19.87
N ALA A 14 -1.99 13.95 18.59
CA ALA A 14 -3.18 14.59 17.99
C ALA A 14 -4.43 13.69 18.06
N GLN A 15 -4.27 12.38 17.85
CA GLN A 15 -5.35 11.40 17.87
C GLN A 15 -5.69 10.89 19.29
N GLY A 16 -5.19 11.54 20.35
CA GLY A 16 -5.53 11.20 21.74
C GLY A 16 -4.93 9.88 22.22
N GLY A 17 -3.71 9.55 21.78
CA GLY A 17 -3.00 8.35 22.21
C GLY A 17 -3.30 7.10 21.37
N ARG A 18 -3.65 7.29 20.10
CA ARG A 18 -3.98 6.20 19.16
C ARG A 18 -3.21 6.35 17.84
N LEU A 19 -2.94 5.21 17.19
CA LEU A 19 -2.61 5.13 15.76
C LEU A 19 -3.47 4.04 15.13
N THR A 20 -3.90 4.24 13.88
CA THR A 20 -4.58 3.22 13.08
C THR A 20 -3.56 2.21 12.55
N LEU A 21 -3.82 0.90 12.74
CA LEU A 21 -3.04 -0.22 12.20
C LEU A 21 -1.49 -0.13 12.38
N PRO A 22 -0.95 0.30 13.54
CA PRO A 22 0.48 0.59 13.68
C PRO A 22 1.37 -0.63 13.45
N ALA A 23 0.94 -1.82 13.87
CA ALA A 23 1.70 -3.06 13.67
C ALA A 23 1.75 -3.48 12.20
N LEU A 24 0.64 -3.35 11.46
CA LEU A 24 0.57 -3.73 10.06
C LEU A 24 1.30 -2.71 9.17
N GLU A 25 1.22 -1.42 9.51
CA GLU A 25 2.05 -0.39 8.88
C GLU A 25 3.54 -0.71 9.07
N LEU A 26 3.97 -1.05 10.29
CA LEU A 26 5.35 -1.44 10.56
C LEU A 26 5.74 -2.69 9.77
N ALA A 27 4.86 -3.69 9.70
CA ALA A 27 5.09 -4.91 8.93
C ALA A 27 5.31 -4.59 7.44
N TYR A 28 4.54 -3.66 6.85
CA TYR A 28 4.78 -3.20 5.48
C TYR A 28 6.16 -2.55 5.33
N LEU A 29 6.51 -1.63 6.23
CA LEU A 29 7.76 -0.87 6.17
C LEU A 29 9.02 -1.73 6.29
N PHE A 30 8.92 -2.85 7.01
CA PHE A 30 10.01 -3.81 7.20
C PHE A 30 9.87 -5.07 6.34
N LEU A 31 9.03 -5.03 5.29
CA LEU A 31 8.79 -6.14 4.36
C LEU A 31 8.24 -7.42 5.02
N GLY A 32 7.76 -7.34 6.26
CA GLY A 32 7.20 -8.45 7.00
C GLY A 32 5.92 -9.02 6.37
N ILE A 33 5.15 -8.23 5.61
CA ILE A 33 3.97 -8.73 4.88
C ILE A 33 4.40 -9.62 3.70
N ALA A 34 5.49 -9.28 3.01
CA ALA A 34 5.97 -10.07 1.87
C ALA A 34 6.43 -11.49 2.28
N HIS A 35 6.86 -11.65 3.52
CA HIS A 35 7.30 -12.92 4.10
C HIS A 35 6.23 -13.59 4.99
N ALA A 36 5.02 -13.03 5.05
CA ALA A 36 3.94 -13.63 5.83
C ALA A 36 3.31 -14.81 5.06
N PRO A 37 2.95 -15.93 5.72
CA PRO A 37 2.21 -17.00 5.06
C PRO A 37 0.88 -16.48 4.49
N ARG A 38 0.43 -17.03 3.36
CA ARG A 38 -0.77 -16.55 2.65
C ARG A 38 -2.01 -16.50 3.55
N LYS A 39 -2.26 -17.52 4.37
CA LYS A 39 -3.29 -17.54 5.42
C LYS A 39 -3.29 -16.33 6.35
N THR A 40 -2.12 -15.75 6.63
CA THR A 40 -1.97 -14.61 7.53
C THR A 40 -2.35 -13.31 6.82
N VAL A 41 -2.08 -13.20 5.53
CA VAL A 41 -2.47 -12.04 4.72
C VAL A 41 -3.97 -12.08 4.39
N GLN A 42 -4.49 -13.28 4.14
CA GLN A 42 -5.90 -13.53 3.85
C GLN A 42 -6.87 -13.03 4.93
N GLU A 43 -8.17 -13.09 4.59
CA GLU A 43 -9.28 -12.50 5.33
C GLU A 43 -9.33 -12.87 6.82
N ALA A 44 -8.73 -13.98 7.25
CA ALA A 44 -8.79 -14.39 8.65
C ALA A 44 -7.93 -13.52 9.60
N LYS A 45 -6.93 -12.77 9.10
CA LYS A 45 -6.01 -12.00 9.96
C LYS A 45 -5.76 -10.57 9.46
N MET A 46 -4.77 -10.33 8.60
CA MET A 46 -4.35 -8.96 8.24
C MET A 46 -5.45 -8.18 7.51
N LEU A 47 -6.05 -8.76 6.48
CA LEU A 47 -7.12 -8.09 5.73
C LEU A 47 -8.38 -7.85 6.59
N ALA A 48 -8.70 -8.74 7.53
CA ALA A 48 -9.77 -8.51 8.49
C ALA A 48 -9.50 -7.32 9.43
N GLU A 49 -8.26 -7.16 9.92
CA GLU A 49 -7.89 -5.99 10.72
C GLU A 49 -8.06 -4.69 9.92
N VAL A 50 -7.64 -4.70 8.65
CA VAL A 50 -7.81 -3.55 7.74
C VAL A 50 -9.28 -3.22 7.56
N ARG A 51 -10.12 -4.21 7.24
CA ARG A 51 -11.57 -4.03 7.07
C ARG A 51 -12.26 -3.57 8.36
N ARG A 52 -11.82 -4.02 9.54
CA ARG A 52 -12.31 -3.48 10.82
C ARG A 52 -11.99 -1.99 10.97
N ALA A 53 -10.78 -1.57 10.61
CA ALA A 53 -10.40 -0.17 10.64
C ALA A 53 -11.21 0.65 9.61
N ARG A 54 -11.47 0.10 8.43
CA ARG A 54 -12.34 0.69 7.39
C ARG A 54 -13.73 1.02 7.92
N VAL A 55 -14.39 0.07 8.59
CA VAL A 55 -15.74 0.26 9.17
C VAL A 55 -15.78 1.46 10.14
N LEU A 56 -14.70 1.73 10.88
CA LEU A 56 -14.65 2.90 11.77
C LEU A 56 -14.57 4.22 11.00
N LEU A 57 -13.88 4.24 9.87
CA LEU A 57 -13.80 5.41 8.99
C LEU A 57 -15.11 5.65 8.24
N ASP A 58 -15.75 4.59 7.76
CA ASP A 58 -17.01 4.67 7.02
C ASP A 58 -18.15 5.27 7.86
N LYS A 59 -18.12 5.08 9.19
CA LYS A 59 -19.05 5.73 10.13
C LYS A 59 -18.97 7.26 10.10
N ALA A 60 -17.80 7.83 9.75
CA ALA A 60 -17.64 9.26 9.60
C ALA A 60 -18.24 9.77 8.27
N GLY A 61 -18.55 8.89 7.32
CA GLY A 61 -19.25 9.21 6.08
C GLY A 61 -18.52 10.24 5.20
N GLY A 62 -17.19 10.25 5.23
CA GLY A 62 -16.40 11.26 4.51
C GLY A 62 -16.27 12.62 5.19
N ASP A 63 -16.80 12.78 6.41
CA ASP A 63 -16.70 14.03 7.18
C ASP A 63 -15.62 13.90 8.27
N PRO A 64 -14.45 14.56 8.12
CA PRO A 64 -13.37 14.53 9.10
C PRO A 64 -13.79 14.99 10.50
N LYS A 65 -14.84 15.81 10.63
CA LYS A 65 -15.33 16.28 11.94
C LYS A 65 -16.04 15.19 12.73
N LYS A 66 -16.61 14.19 12.05
CA LYS A 66 -17.26 13.04 12.68
C LYS A 66 -16.28 11.93 13.07
N TYR A 67 -15.03 12.02 12.60
CA TYR A 67 -13.99 11.05 12.92
C TYR A 67 -13.27 11.43 14.22
N LEU A 68 -13.19 10.48 15.16
CA LEU A 68 -12.51 10.66 16.46
C LEU A 68 -12.87 11.96 17.19
N ASP A 69 -14.16 12.31 17.23
CA ASP A 69 -14.65 13.57 17.82
C ASP A 69 -14.01 14.84 17.23
N GLY A 70 -13.60 14.79 15.97
CA GLY A 70 -12.96 15.89 15.25
C GLY A 70 -11.48 16.11 15.62
N LYS A 71 -10.82 15.13 16.27
CA LYS A 71 -9.39 15.19 16.64
C LYS A 71 -8.41 15.14 15.45
N GLY A 72 -8.91 15.08 14.21
CA GLY A 72 -8.12 15.15 12.99
C GLY A 72 -7.50 13.81 12.56
N GLY A 73 -6.74 13.85 11.47
CA GLY A 73 -6.06 12.66 10.90
C GLY A 73 -6.98 11.68 10.17
N TYR A 74 -8.21 12.09 9.81
CA TYR A 74 -9.14 11.25 9.03
C TYR A 74 -8.53 10.83 7.69
N TRP A 75 -7.96 11.78 6.95
CA TRP A 75 -7.37 11.50 5.64
C TRP A 75 -6.11 10.65 5.72
N ASP A 76 -5.26 10.87 6.74
CA ASP A 76 -4.10 10.02 6.97
C ASP A 76 -4.51 8.58 7.31
N ASP A 77 -5.56 8.38 8.11
CA ASP A 77 -6.04 7.05 8.47
C ASP A 77 -6.81 6.37 7.32
N LEU A 78 -7.60 7.12 6.56
CA LEU A 78 -8.28 6.63 5.37
C LEU A 78 -7.29 6.13 4.33
N CYS A 79 -6.30 6.95 3.98
CA CYS A 79 -5.27 6.57 3.02
C CYS A 79 -4.41 5.42 3.54
N LEU A 80 -4.13 5.32 4.85
CA LEU A 80 -3.40 4.18 5.42
C LEU A 80 -4.21 2.88 5.30
N VAL A 81 -5.51 2.93 5.57
CA VAL A 81 -6.40 1.77 5.44
C VAL A 81 -6.52 1.33 3.99
N ASP A 82 -6.82 2.24 3.06
CA ASP A 82 -6.87 1.95 1.62
C ASP A 82 -5.54 1.37 1.12
N PHE A 83 -4.42 1.96 1.55
CA PHE A 83 -3.09 1.51 1.18
C PHE A 83 -2.82 0.07 1.65
N LEU A 84 -3.05 -0.23 2.94
CA LEU A 84 -2.80 -1.57 3.50
C LEU A 84 -3.79 -2.61 2.95
N GLU A 85 -5.02 -2.21 2.61
CA GLU A 85 -5.99 -3.05 1.91
C GLU A 85 -5.43 -3.44 0.54
N GLY A 86 -4.92 -2.48 -0.22
CA GLY A 86 -4.27 -2.72 -1.52
C GLY A 86 -3.08 -3.66 -1.41
N ILE A 87 -2.23 -3.52 -0.39
CA ILE A 87 -1.11 -4.45 -0.15
C ILE A 87 -1.62 -5.89 0.01
N CYS A 88 -2.63 -6.08 0.86
CA CYS A 88 -3.19 -7.41 1.14
C CYS A 88 -3.82 -8.01 -0.12
N LEU A 89 -4.61 -7.21 -0.85
CA LEU A 89 -5.29 -7.64 -2.08
C LEU A 89 -4.29 -7.99 -3.20
N ARG A 90 -3.25 -7.16 -3.43
CA ARG A 90 -2.17 -7.47 -4.37
C ARG A 90 -1.51 -8.79 -4.03
N TYR A 91 -1.25 -9.05 -2.74
CA TYR A 91 -0.64 -10.30 -2.30
C TYR A 91 -1.59 -11.51 -2.46
N ILE A 92 -2.90 -11.32 -2.30
CA ILE A 92 -3.89 -12.37 -2.56
C ILE A 92 -3.92 -12.74 -4.05
N ALA A 93 -3.88 -11.73 -4.93
CA ALA A 93 -3.84 -11.89 -6.39
C ALA A 93 -2.51 -12.49 -6.87
N TYR A 94 -1.39 -11.94 -6.38
CA TYR A 94 -0.03 -12.31 -6.77
C TYR A 94 0.83 -12.47 -5.50
N PRO A 95 0.81 -13.66 -4.87
CA PRO A 95 1.72 -13.99 -3.78
C PRO A 95 3.17 -13.82 -4.24
N ASP A 96 4.04 -13.30 -3.37
CA ASP A 96 5.46 -13.17 -3.71
C ASP A 96 6.10 -14.57 -3.89
N PRO A 97 7.12 -14.75 -4.74
CA PRO A 97 7.67 -16.07 -5.07
C PRO A 97 8.16 -16.89 -3.86
N ASP A 98 8.64 -16.21 -2.82
CA ASP A 98 9.12 -16.81 -1.58
C ASP A 98 8.00 -17.09 -0.57
N ALA A 99 6.73 -16.85 -0.94
CA ALA A 99 5.58 -17.16 -0.11
C ALA A 99 5.41 -18.69 0.01
N GLU A 100 5.39 -19.20 1.23
CA GLU A 100 4.94 -20.57 1.47
C GLU A 100 3.45 -20.67 1.16
N LEU A 101 3.13 -21.31 0.01
CA LEU A 101 1.76 -21.59 -0.41
C LEU A 101 1.35 -22.95 0.14
N ASP A 102 0.33 -22.96 1.00
CA ASP A 102 -0.37 -24.19 1.36
C ASP A 102 -1.34 -24.55 0.22
N LEU A 103 -1.08 -25.65 -0.48
CA LEU A 103 -1.88 -26.12 -1.61
C LEU A 103 -3.31 -26.51 -1.22
N SER A 104 -3.59 -26.67 0.08
CA SER A 104 -4.94 -26.92 0.60
C SER A 104 -5.75 -25.64 0.81
N GLU A 105 -5.14 -24.46 0.68
CA GLU A 105 -5.82 -23.18 0.83
C GLU A 105 -6.61 -22.80 -0.41
N THR A 106 -7.92 -22.65 -0.25
CA THR A 106 -8.79 -22.03 -1.24
C THR A 106 -8.75 -20.51 -1.09
N PRO A 107 -8.41 -19.74 -2.14
CA PRO A 107 -8.52 -18.29 -2.12
C PRO A 107 -9.96 -17.86 -1.80
N THR A 108 -10.13 -16.86 -0.93
CA THR A 108 -11.47 -16.35 -0.57
C THR A 108 -12.13 -15.53 -1.69
N MET A 109 -11.35 -15.08 -2.67
CA MET A 109 -11.77 -14.33 -3.85
C MET A 109 -10.91 -14.71 -5.05
N SER A 110 -11.39 -14.45 -6.26
CA SER A 110 -10.60 -14.72 -7.47
C SER A 110 -9.37 -13.82 -7.57
N GLN A 111 -8.41 -14.24 -8.37
CA GLN A 111 -7.22 -13.44 -8.65
C GLN A 111 -7.61 -12.11 -9.30
N GLU A 112 -8.53 -12.13 -10.26
CA GLU A 112 -9.00 -10.95 -10.98
C GLU A 112 -9.77 -9.97 -10.07
N GLU A 113 -10.58 -10.50 -9.15
CA GLU A 113 -11.30 -9.70 -8.16
C GLU A 113 -10.32 -8.98 -7.22
N ALA A 114 -9.34 -9.72 -6.69
CA ALA A 114 -8.31 -9.18 -5.81
C ALA A 114 -7.42 -8.15 -6.53
N ASP A 115 -7.03 -8.44 -7.76
CA ASP A 115 -6.24 -7.56 -8.62
C ASP A 115 -6.94 -6.22 -8.87
N LYS A 116 -8.21 -6.27 -9.29
CA LYS A 116 -9.01 -5.06 -9.55
C LYS A 116 -9.25 -4.27 -8.27
N ALA A 117 -9.65 -4.93 -7.19
CA ALA A 117 -9.88 -4.28 -5.91
C ALA A 117 -8.60 -3.62 -5.36
N SER A 118 -7.44 -4.26 -5.54
CA SER A 118 -6.15 -3.68 -5.15
C SER A 118 -5.85 -2.38 -5.90
N GLU A 119 -6.10 -2.33 -7.20
CA GLU A 119 -5.90 -1.13 -8.01
C GLU A 119 -6.85 0.00 -7.60
N GLU A 120 -8.12 -0.31 -7.33
CA GLU A 120 -9.13 0.67 -6.93
C GLU A 120 -8.75 1.39 -5.63
N VAL A 121 -8.30 0.65 -4.61
CA VAL A 121 -7.91 1.26 -3.33
C VAL A 121 -6.60 2.04 -3.44
N PHE A 122 -5.61 1.59 -4.21
CA PHE A 122 -4.41 2.40 -4.45
C PHE A 122 -4.73 3.71 -5.19
N ASN A 123 -5.61 3.66 -6.19
CA ASN A 123 -6.08 4.88 -6.87
C ASN A 123 -6.86 5.80 -5.92
N ALA A 124 -7.60 5.26 -4.95
CA ALA A 124 -8.24 6.04 -3.90
C ALA A 124 -7.20 6.75 -3.02
N VAL A 125 -6.09 6.10 -2.66
CA VAL A 125 -4.96 6.74 -1.95
C VAL A 125 -4.40 7.91 -2.75
N LEU A 126 -4.14 7.73 -4.05
CA LEU A 126 -3.61 8.80 -4.90
C LEU A 126 -4.59 9.98 -5.02
N LYS A 127 -5.89 9.69 -5.15
CA LYS A 127 -6.95 10.69 -5.22
C LYS A 127 -7.05 11.50 -3.93
N ASN A 128 -6.96 10.85 -2.78
CA ASN A 128 -7.10 11.47 -1.46
C ASN A 128 -5.76 12.02 -0.91
N GLY A 129 -4.65 11.72 -1.57
CA GLY A 129 -3.29 12.17 -1.24
C GLY A 129 -3.19 13.66 -0.89
N PRO A 130 -3.71 14.58 -1.72
CA PRO A 130 -3.71 16.01 -1.43
C PRO A 130 -4.37 16.43 -0.12
N MET A 131 -5.15 15.54 0.53
CA MET A 131 -5.81 15.78 1.82
C MET A 131 -5.02 15.27 3.02
N ILE A 132 -3.95 14.49 2.81
CA ILE A 132 -3.09 13.94 3.87
C ILE A 132 -2.38 15.08 4.61
N GLU A 133 -2.27 14.96 5.94
CA GLU A 133 -1.66 15.98 6.80
C GLU A 133 -0.22 15.63 7.20
N LEU A 134 0.06 14.35 7.45
CA LEU A 134 1.32 13.88 8.03
C LEU A 134 1.95 12.74 7.23
N ASP A 135 1.16 11.76 6.80
CA ASP A 135 1.57 10.46 6.26
C ASP A 135 1.78 10.47 4.73
N HIS A 136 2.35 11.56 4.21
CA HIS A 136 2.60 11.77 2.76
C HIS A 136 3.38 10.64 2.06
N PHE A 137 4.12 9.82 2.83
CA PHE A 137 4.85 8.68 2.26
C PHE A 137 3.90 7.65 1.59
N LEU A 138 2.61 7.64 1.97
CA LEU A 138 1.61 6.74 1.43
C LEU A 138 1.41 6.93 -0.07
N VAL A 139 1.37 8.16 -0.58
CA VAL A 139 1.20 8.43 -2.02
C VAL A 139 2.36 7.89 -2.85
N TYR A 140 3.58 8.10 -2.38
CA TYR A 140 4.78 7.61 -3.05
C TYR A 140 4.84 6.07 -3.02
N ASN A 141 4.49 5.47 -1.89
CA ASN A 141 4.43 4.01 -1.78
C ASN A 141 3.27 3.43 -2.62
N ALA A 142 2.13 4.12 -2.74
CA ALA A 142 1.02 3.70 -3.59
C ALA A 142 1.43 3.65 -5.07
N HIS A 143 2.19 4.64 -5.55
CA HIS A 143 2.77 4.56 -6.89
C HIS A 143 3.73 3.37 -7.04
N TYR A 144 4.62 3.15 -6.07
CA TYR A 144 5.51 1.98 -6.11
C TYR A 144 4.72 0.65 -6.16
N GLU A 145 3.68 0.50 -5.35
CA GLU A 145 2.89 -0.74 -5.31
C GLU A 145 1.97 -0.91 -6.52
N LEU A 146 1.43 0.18 -7.10
CA LEU A 146 0.79 0.15 -8.42
C LEU A 146 1.77 -0.32 -9.50
N GLY A 147 3.01 0.21 -9.47
CA GLY A 147 4.07 -0.24 -10.37
C GLY A 147 4.31 -1.75 -10.27
N ARG A 148 4.35 -2.30 -9.05
CA ARG A 148 4.45 -3.75 -8.83
C ARG A 148 3.23 -4.51 -9.34
N LEU A 149 2.01 -4.00 -9.09
CA LEU A 149 0.77 -4.63 -9.53
C LEU A 149 0.71 -4.74 -11.06
N TYR A 150 0.93 -3.64 -11.78
CA TYR A 150 0.97 -3.66 -13.25
C TYR A 150 2.07 -4.56 -13.80
N ALA A 151 3.20 -4.62 -13.11
CA ALA A 151 4.27 -5.50 -13.52
C ALA A 151 3.91 -6.99 -13.32
N CYS A 152 3.15 -7.35 -12.27
CA CYS A 152 2.58 -8.69 -12.10
C CYS A 152 1.60 -9.06 -13.24
N ARG A 153 0.85 -8.07 -13.75
CA ARG A 153 -0.03 -8.21 -14.93
C ARG A 153 0.73 -8.36 -16.26
N GLY A 154 2.05 -8.18 -16.25
CA GLY A 154 2.88 -8.13 -17.45
C GLY A 154 2.89 -6.77 -18.18
N ASP A 155 2.19 -5.75 -17.65
CA ASP A 155 2.22 -4.39 -18.20
C ASP A 155 3.44 -3.62 -17.72
N THR A 156 4.58 -3.95 -18.33
CA THR A 156 5.88 -3.35 -18.00
C THR A 156 5.96 -1.85 -18.30
N THR A 157 5.14 -1.35 -19.22
CA THR A 157 5.14 0.07 -19.62
C THR A 157 4.49 0.93 -18.54
N VAL A 158 3.31 0.52 -18.06
CA VAL A 158 2.62 1.22 -16.99
C VAL A 158 3.39 1.06 -15.67
N ALA A 159 3.94 -0.13 -15.41
CA ALA A 159 4.80 -0.36 -14.26
C ALA A 159 5.98 0.62 -14.19
N LYS A 160 6.73 0.75 -15.30
CA LYS A 160 7.86 1.67 -15.40
C LYS A 160 7.43 3.12 -15.19
N THR A 161 6.28 3.53 -15.75
CA THR A 161 5.74 4.87 -15.55
C THR A 161 5.58 5.21 -14.07
N HIS A 162 5.03 4.28 -13.28
CA HIS A 162 4.88 4.47 -11.84
C HIS A 162 6.23 4.49 -11.09
N PHE A 163 7.18 3.65 -11.46
CA PHE A 163 8.51 3.66 -10.87
C PHE A 163 9.27 4.96 -11.18
N ASP A 164 9.16 5.46 -12.41
CA ASP A 164 9.75 6.74 -12.84
C ASP A 164 9.14 7.92 -12.07
N LEU A 165 7.84 7.90 -11.77
CA LEU A 165 7.21 8.91 -10.91
C LEU A 165 7.87 8.95 -9.52
N VAL A 166 8.06 7.78 -8.90
CA VAL A 166 8.72 7.67 -7.59
C VAL A 166 10.16 8.20 -7.63
N LEU A 167 10.92 7.85 -8.67
CA LEU A 167 12.32 8.27 -8.83
C LEU A 167 12.51 9.70 -9.33
N SER A 168 11.45 10.34 -9.85
CA SER A 168 11.53 11.66 -10.48
C SER A 168 12.00 12.79 -9.56
N GLY A 169 11.92 12.59 -8.24
CA GLY A 169 12.14 13.63 -7.23
C GLY A 169 11.09 14.75 -7.27
N LYS A 170 10.04 14.62 -8.10
CA LYS A 170 8.94 15.57 -8.18
C LYS A 170 7.99 15.36 -7.01
N TYR A 171 7.28 16.43 -6.67
CA TYR A 171 6.16 16.33 -5.73
C TYR A 171 4.99 15.67 -6.45
N LEU A 172 4.58 14.49 -5.97
CA LEU A 172 3.48 13.71 -6.54
C LEU A 172 2.12 14.09 -5.94
N GLU A 173 2.15 14.87 -4.86
CA GLU A 173 0.98 15.49 -4.26
C GLU A 173 1.36 16.89 -3.73
N VAL A 174 0.34 17.73 -3.59
CA VAL A 174 0.45 19.01 -2.89
C VAL A 174 -0.61 18.97 -1.80
N GLY A 175 -0.17 18.85 -0.54
CA GLY A 175 -1.07 18.79 0.60
C GLY A 175 -1.86 20.11 0.80
N PRO A 176 -2.81 20.15 1.75
CA PRO A 176 -3.73 21.28 1.91
C PRO A 176 -3.01 22.59 2.28
N SER A 177 -1.82 22.47 2.88
CA SER A 177 -0.96 23.60 3.24
C SER A 177 -0.21 24.24 2.06
N GLY A 178 -0.32 23.68 0.85
CA GLY A 178 0.40 24.13 -0.35
C GLY A 178 1.92 23.90 -0.28
N LYS A 179 2.44 23.36 0.83
CA LYS A 179 3.87 23.15 1.05
C LYS A 179 4.34 21.89 0.33
N LYS A 180 5.19 22.10 -0.66
CA LYS A 180 6.02 21.07 -1.29
C LYS A 180 7.00 20.53 -0.25
N GLY A 181 6.75 19.33 0.27
CA GLY A 181 7.49 18.76 1.39
C GLY A 181 8.13 17.42 1.06
N ARG A 182 9.37 17.21 1.53
CA ARG A 182 10.00 15.88 1.51
C ARG A 182 9.17 14.89 2.32
N TYR A 183 8.96 13.70 1.78
CA TYR A 183 8.25 12.61 2.46
C TYR A 183 9.21 11.79 3.33
N SER A 184 8.64 11.02 4.27
CA SER A 184 9.43 10.08 5.07
C SER A 184 9.80 8.87 4.23
N LEU A 185 10.94 8.24 4.51
CA LEU A 185 11.37 6.97 3.87
C LEU A 185 11.72 7.06 2.37
N GLU A 186 11.97 8.25 1.86
CA GLU A 186 12.37 8.50 0.47
C GLU A 186 13.52 7.60 -0.02
N ASN A 187 14.66 7.63 0.68
CA ASN A 187 15.83 6.82 0.27
C ASN A 187 15.54 5.31 0.24
N SER A 188 14.79 4.79 1.23
CA SER A 188 14.43 3.38 1.25
C SER A 188 13.45 3.02 0.14
N LEU A 189 12.52 3.93 -0.19
CA LEU A 189 11.61 3.72 -1.30
C LEU A 189 12.36 3.73 -2.63
N HIS A 190 13.26 4.70 -2.86
CA HIS A 190 14.08 4.75 -4.08
C HIS A 190 14.90 3.48 -4.25
N LEU A 191 15.53 2.98 -3.18
CA LEU A 191 16.28 1.71 -3.24
C LEU A 191 15.37 0.54 -3.67
N ARG A 192 14.18 0.42 -3.09
CA ARG A 192 13.19 -0.59 -3.47
C ARG A 192 12.74 -0.43 -4.93
N THR A 193 12.55 0.80 -5.40
CA THR A 193 12.14 1.10 -6.78
C THR A 193 13.24 0.78 -7.78
N TYR A 194 14.50 1.08 -7.49
CA TYR A 194 15.63 0.68 -8.33
C TYR A 194 15.73 -0.86 -8.43
N ALA A 195 15.59 -1.57 -7.32
CA ALA A 195 15.58 -3.03 -7.32
C ALA A 195 14.42 -3.60 -8.15
N ALA A 196 13.22 -3.00 -8.04
CA ALA A 196 12.07 -3.39 -8.84
C ALA A 196 12.29 -3.13 -10.34
N LEU A 197 12.80 -1.97 -10.72
CA LEU A 197 13.13 -1.66 -12.13
C LEU A 197 14.16 -2.62 -12.71
N GLU A 198 15.21 -2.94 -11.95
CA GLU A 198 16.23 -3.87 -12.42
C GLU A 198 15.65 -5.27 -12.63
N ALA A 199 14.85 -5.75 -11.69
CA ALA A 199 14.20 -7.04 -11.83
C ALA A 199 13.15 -7.05 -12.96
N LEU A 200 12.52 -5.91 -13.27
CA LEU A 200 11.63 -5.74 -14.44
C LEU A 200 12.42 -5.90 -15.74
N HIS A 201 13.59 -5.25 -15.85
CA HIS A 201 14.47 -5.37 -17.02
C HIS A 201 14.99 -6.78 -17.23
N GLN A 202 15.30 -7.48 -16.13
CA GLN A 202 15.83 -8.83 -16.16
C GLN A 202 14.75 -9.91 -16.33
N ASN A 203 13.48 -9.52 -16.42
CA ASN A 203 12.32 -10.41 -16.40
C ASN A 203 12.32 -11.40 -15.20
N ARG A 204 12.89 -10.96 -14.07
CA ARG A 204 13.10 -11.78 -12.85
C ARG A 204 12.09 -11.53 -11.75
N LEU A 205 11.26 -10.51 -11.87
CA LEU A 205 10.32 -10.17 -10.81
C LEU A 205 9.30 -11.28 -10.53
N TRP A 206 9.06 -12.19 -11.48
CA TRP A 206 7.93 -13.11 -11.43
C TRP A 206 8.39 -14.55 -11.60
N GLY A 207 8.30 -15.34 -10.53
CA GLY A 207 8.58 -16.78 -10.53
C GLY A 207 7.55 -17.65 -11.27
N TYR A 208 6.73 -17.07 -12.15
CA TYR A 208 5.86 -17.86 -13.03
C TYR A 208 6.56 -18.02 -14.37
N PRO A 209 7.06 -19.22 -14.71
CA PRO A 209 7.55 -19.45 -16.06
C PRO A 209 6.40 -19.18 -17.03
N SER A 210 6.71 -18.51 -18.15
CA SER A 210 5.80 -18.19 -19.25
C SER A 210 5.18 -19.43 -19.94
N SER A 211 5.24 -20.60 -19.32
CA SER A 211 4.81 -21.90 -19.84
C SER A 211 3.62 -22.52 -19.09
N VAL A 212 2.96 -21.82 -18.15
CA VAL A 212 1.77 -22.35 -17.44
C VAL A 212 0.47 -21.61 -17.81
N ILE A 213 0.54 -20.59 -18.67
CA ILE A 213 -0.65 -19.98 -19.27
C ILE A 213 -0.75 -20.54 -20.70
N PHE A 214 -1.84 -21.24 -20.99
CA PHE A 214 -2.17 -21.99 -22.21
C PHE A 214 -1.66 -23.44 -22.29
N LEU A 215 -2.44 -24.35 -21.69
CA LEU A 215 -2.87 -25.56 -22.38
C LEU A 215 -4.40 -25.70 -22.17
N PRO A 216 -5.13 -26.19 -23.20
CA PRO A 216 -6.57 -25.97 -23.41
C PRO A 216 -7.49 -26.63 -22.40
#